data_AF-A0A9D3LLJ4-F1
#
_entry.id   AF-A0A9D3LLJ4-F1
#
_cell.length_a   1.000
_cell.length_b   1.000
_cell.length_c   1.000
_cell.angle_alpha   90.00
_cell.angle_beta   90.00
_cell.angle_gamma   90.00
#
_symmetry.space_group_name_H-M   'P 1'
#
loop_
_entity.id
_entity.type
_entity.pdbx_description
1 polymer ?
#
loop_
_entity_poly.entity_id
_entity_poly.type
_entity_poly.pdbx_seq_one_letter_code
_entity_poly.pdbx_strand_id
1 'polypeptide(L)'
;MLRHTCSHNDTLAQLANNQLDSALSDSQLRLTARFGELQTAQEKNKQLEERNDGLLQQVSGLRDEVSTLQSTVSELDQRRDDLQEALERESDLLASATTQLDEKERLIRGLKIRVEELEASAECLRDTVSGRERELASFRRKLGDAEEELVSLAKMKDGALRENSLLRDDLDKARLDHQALQLKLEDSSKEAESLQRRLGEYSTDVSRLEVLLSCKEKECAELQEAQRRALGEAQSWEERARLTEETLSELREELSDGESERRRLKDTLENQELRLQEALVSERSCNGQISQLNRSLLLAEDDLRQIQSERSSTLSDLEKTRELCVKLDSSKEVVLRELDVCRSEVELLRKQLTSERLSMKSLESMLQSTREKELHSALSSQEQHAEIQLLRDKLTVADSKASTQVRELAQTRARSEQLESDLDITKRQLAGSELRLQGLPPSLRSSSPPRRSLSPRRSWSPDRTFQSSPERLATESARDRSLVFRDPYS
;
A
#
# COMPACT_ATOMS: atom_id res chain seq x y z
N MET A 1 304.31 -155.68 -7.64
CA MET A 1 305.14 -156.05 -6.47
C MET A 1 304.41 -155.49 -5.24
N LEU A 2 304.06 -156.20 -4.16
CA LEU A 2 304.89 -156.97 -3.21
C LEU A 2 305.83 -156.02 -2.43
N ARG A 3 305.86 -155.94 -1.09
CA ARG A 3 305.36 -156.77 0.06
C ARG A 3 305.05 -155.86 1.29
N HIS A 4 304.39 -156.20 2.41
CA HIS A 4 303.55 -157.34 2.91
C HIS A 4 302.75 -156.88 4.18
N THR A 5 301.78 -157.68 4.65
CA THR A 5 301.25 -157.76 6.05
C THR A 5 300.94 -156.49 6.88
N CYS A 6 299.72 -155.96 6.76
CA CYS A 6 298.72 -155.76 7.85
C CYS A 6 297.57 -154.87 7.33
N SER A 7 296.36 -155.42 7.17
CA SER A 7 295.28 -154.74 6.45
C SER A 7 293.90 -155.31 6.83
N HIS A 8 293.18 -154.68 7.78
CA HIS A 8 291.79 -155.08 8.08
C HIS A 8 290.87 -154.08 8.83
N ASN A 9 291.36 -153.02 9.49
CA ASN A 9 290.51 -152.22 10.39
C ASN A 9 289.87 -150.96 9.79
N ASP A 10 290.49 -150.29 8.81
CA ASP A 10 290.08 -148.93 8.43
C ASP A 10 288.84 -148.87 7.50
N THR A 11 288.47 -149.99 6.87
CA THR A 11 287.37 -150.04 5.89
C THR A 11 285.98 -150.29 6.48
N LEU A 12 285.86 -150.67 7.76
CA LEU A 12 284.56 -150.93 8.39
C LEU A 12 283.91 -149.66 8.96
N ALA A 13 284.69 -148.65 9.33
CA ALA A 13 284.17 -147.42 9.94
C ALA A 13 283.31 -146.56 9.00
N GLN A 14 283.65 -146.52 7.70
CA GLN A 14 282.97 -145.64 6.73
C GLN A 14 281.58 -146.13 6.29
N LEU A 15 281.29 -147.44 6.42
CA LEU A 15 280.00 -148.00 6.00
C LEU A 15 278.88 -147.81 7.04
N ALA A 16 279.23 -147.81 8.33
CA ALA A 16 278.25 -147.65 9.41
C ALA A 16 277.66 -146.23 9.48
N ASN A 17 278.46 -145.20 9.19
CA ASN A 17 278.04 -143.81 9.32
C ASN A 17 276.93 -143.45 8.31
N ASN A 18 277.13 -143.82 7.03
CA ASN A 18 276.19 -143.52 5.94
C ASN A 18 274.81 -144.18 6.13
N GLN A 19 274.71 -145.26 6.91
CA GLN A 19 273.43 -145.91 7.20
C GLN A 19 272.61 -145.14 8.25
N LEU A 20 273.26 -144.55 9.26
CA LEU A 20 272.59 -143.76 10.30
C LEU A 20 271.97 -142.46 9.75
N ASP A 21 272.71 -141.73 8.90
CA ASP A 21 272.24 -140.46 8.32
C ASP A 21 270.96 -140.65 7.49
N SER A 22 270.82 -141.79 6.79
CA SER A 22 269.62 -142.11 6.00
C SER A 22 268.36 -142.28 6.86
N ALA A 23 268.47 -142.94 8.01
CA ALA A 23 267.34 -143.18 8.92
C ALA A 23 266.89 -141.88 9.62
N LEU A 24 267.82 -140.96 9.89
CA LEU A 24 267.50 -139.67 10.47
C LEU A 24 266.67 -138.81 9.50
N SER A 25 267.03 -138.79 8.22
CA SER A 25 266.29 -138.08 7.16
C SER A 25 264.82 -138.51 7.07
N ASP A 26 264.55 -139.81 7.00
CA ASP A 26 263.18 -140.36 6.95
C ASP A 26 262.37 -140.04 8.21
N SER A 27 263.02 -140.01 9.38
CA SER A 27 262.37 -139.64 10.64
C SER A 27 261.95 -138.15 10.66
N GLN A 28 262.78 -137.27 10.09
CA GLN A 28 262.48 -135.84 9.97
C GLN A 28 261.34 -135.60 8.97
N LEU A 29 261.37 -136.24 7.79
CA LEU A 29 260.30 -136.12 6.79
C LEU A 29 258.93 -136.57 7.34
N ARG A 30 258.89 -137.65 8.14
CA ARG A 30 257.66 -138.07 8.83
C ARG A 30 257.19 -137.07 9.88
N LEU A 31 258.10 -136.42 10.62
CA LEU A 31 257.75 -135.35 11.56
C LEU A 31 257.19 -134.14 10.83
N THR A 32 257.79 -133.70 9.71
CA THR A 32 257.27 -132.59 8.90
C THR A 32 255.88 -132.91 8.34
N ALA A 33 255.66 -134.13 7.84
CA ALA A 33 254.35 -134.57 7.37
C ALA A 33 253.29 -134.57 8.49
N ARG A 34 253.60 -135.12 9.66
CA ARG A 34 252.69 -135.09 10.83
C ARG A 34 252.44 -133.68 11.36
N PHE A 35 253.42 -132.77 11.28
CA PHE A 35 253.24 -131.37 11.63
C PHE A 35 252.28 -130.66 10.66
N GLY A 36 252.42 -130.91 9.35
CA GLY A 36 251.48 -130.42 8.34
C GLY A 36 250.06 -130.97 8.51
N GLU A 37 249.92 -132.28 8.77
CA GLU A 37 248.62 -132.88 9.10
C GLU A 37 247.99 -132.22 10.33
N LEU A 38 248.74 -132.07 11.43
CA LEU A 38 248.28 -131.42 12.65
C LEU A 38 247.87 -129.96 12.39
N GLN A 39 248.66 -129.22 11.61
CA GLN A 39 248.34 -127.85 11.24
C GLN A 39 247.03 -127.77 10.43
N THR A 40 246.83 -128.63 9.42
CA THR A 40 245.56 -128.64 8.67
C THR A 40 244.37 -129.10 9.51
N ALA A 41 244.59 -129.92 10.55
CA ALA A 41 243.55 -130.28 11.52
C ALA A 41 243.22 -129.10 12.46
N GLN A 42 244.23 -128.34 12.88
CA GLN A 42 244.08 -127.14 13.70
C GLN A 42 243.39 -126.00 12.94
N GLU A 43 243.72 -125.82 11.65
CA GLU A 43 243.04 -124.90 10.73
C GLU A 43 241.57 -125.29 10.50
N LYS A 44 241.27 -126.59 10.36
CA LYS A 44 239.89 -127.10 10.32
C LYS A 44 239.15 -126.90 11.64
N ASN A 45 239.81 -127.09 12.79
CA ASN A 45 239.18 -126.87 14.09
C ASN A 45 238.81 -125.39 14.26
N LYS A 46 239.71 -124.48 13.87
CA LYS A 46 239.44 -123.03 13.82
C LYS A 46 238.28 -122.68 12.89
N GLN A 47 238.15 -123.32 11.72
CA GLN A 47 236.99 -123.14 10.84
C GLN A 47 235.68 -123.67 11.45
N LEU A 48 235.73 -124.70 12.30
CA LEU A 48 234.56 -125.21 13.02
C LEU A 48 234.21 -124.35 14.25
N GLU A 49 235.20 -123.78 14.92
CA GLU A 49 235.04 -122.77 15.98
C GLU A 49 234.39 -121.50 15.41
N GLU A 50 234.95 -120.92 14.33
CA GLU A 50 234.37 -119.78 13.61
C GLU A 50 232.94 -120.04 13.12
N ARG A 51 232.64 -121.29 12.71
CA ARG A 51 231.28 -121.70 12.30
C ARG A 51 230.34 -121.87 13.50
N ASN A 52 230.82 -122.36 14.64
CA ASN A 52 230.05 -122.43 15.88
C ASN A 52 229.75 -121.02 16.42
N ASP A 53 230.72 -120.11 16.41
CA ASP A 53 230.53 -118.72 16.80
C ASP A 53 229.50 -118.03 15.91
N GLY A 54 229.56 -118.25 14.58
CA GLY A 54 228.55 -117.79 13.64
C GLY A 54 227.15 -118.37 13.90
N LEU A 55 227.05 -119.65 14.27
CA LEU A 55 225.77 -120.27 14.65
C LEU A 55 225.26 -119.76 16.00
N LEU A 56 226.13 -119.51 16.98
CA LEU A 56 225.78 -118.91 18.26
C LEU A 56 225.27 -117.47 18.09
N GLN A 57 225.90 -116.68 17.21
CA GLN A 57 225.43 -115.34 16.83
C GLN A 57 224.07 -115.38 16.12
N GLN A 58 223.82 -116.38 15.27
CA GLN A 58 222.49 -116.61 14.68
C GLN A 58 221.45 -117.00 15.73
N VAL A 59 221.81 -117.86 16.69
CA VAL A 59 220.91 -118.27 17.78
C VAL A 59 220.62 -117.12 18.74
N SER A 60 221.57 -116.23 19.03
CA SER A 60 221.28 -114.99 19.78
C SER A 60 220.40 -114.04 18.98
N GLY A 61 220.70 -113.81 17.70
CA GLY A 61 219.87 -112.96 16.84
C GLY A 61 218.42 -113.44 16.75
N LEU A 62 218.21 -114.73 16.51
CA LEU A 62 216.87 -115.35 16.52
C LEU A 62 216.19 -115.28 17.89
N ARG A 63 216.95 -115.29 19.00
CA ARG A 63 216.39 -115.14 20.35
C ARG A 63 215.98 -113.70 20.64
N ASP A 64 216.75 -112.73 20.15
CA ASP A 64 216.43 -111.31 20.25
C ASP A 64 215.23 -110.95 19.35
N GLU A 65 215.15 -111.53 18.14
CA GLU A 65 213.97 -111.51 17.27
C GLU A 65 212.74 -112.12 17.96
N VAL A 66 212.86 -113.28 18.61
CA VAL A 66 211.75 -113.87 19.37
C VAL A 66 211.34 -112.98 20.56
N SER A 67 212.30 -112.34 21.25
CA SER A 67 211.99 -111.45 22.37
C SER A 67 211.29 -110.16 21.93
N THR A 68 211.70 -109.59 20.80
CA THR A 68 211.06 -108.40 20.21
C THR A 68 209.70 -108.75 19.64
N LEU A 69 209.54 -109.90 18.97
CA LEU A 69 208.22 -110.42 18.57
C LEU A 69 207.30 -110.63 19.78
N GLN A 70 207.79 -111.21 20.88
CA GLN A 70 207.01 -111.36 22.13
C GLN A 70 206.60 -110.01 22.74
N SER A 71 207.47 -108.99 22.67
CA SER A 71 207.11 -107.61 23.03
C SER A 71 205.99 -107.07 22.13
N THR A 72 206.12 -107.21 20.81
CA THR A 72 205.08 -106.74 19.87
C THR A 72 203.76 -107.49 20.01
N VAL A 73 203.77 -108.79 20.34
CA VAL A 73 202.55 -109.55 20.65
C VAL A 73 201.91 -109.02 21.93
N SER A 74 202.70 -108.77 22.98
CA SER A 74 202.20 -108.19 24.23
C SER A 74 201.64 -106.78 24.04
N GLU A 75 202.26 -105.96 23.18
CA GLU A 75 201.71 -104.66 22.77
C GLU A 75 200.44 -104.78 21.92
N LEU A 76 200.31 -105.81 21.09
CA LEU A 76 199.11 -106.07 20.29
C LEU A 76 197.97 -106.65 21.12
N ASP A 77 198.26 -107.48 22.12
CA ASP A 77 197.31 -107.94 23.13
C ASP A 77 196.79 -106.76 23.95
N GLN A 78 197.66 -105.91 24.50
CA GLN A 78 197.25 -104.71 25.22
C GLN A 78 196.42 -103.77 24.31
N ARG A 79 196.85 -103.52 23.07
CA ARG A 79 196.09 -102.69 22.12
C ARG A 79 194.74 -103.32 21.74
N ARG A 80 194.63 -104.64 21.65
CA ARG A 80 193.34 -105.33 21.46
C ARG A 80 192.44 -105.05 22.65
N ASP A 81 192.95 -105.20 23.86
CA ASP A 81 192.16 -105.07 25.08
C ASP A 81 191.74 -103.60 25.30
N ASP A 82 192.64 -102.63 25.09
CA ASP A 82 192.35 -101.20 25.05
C ASP A 82 191.24 -100.86 24.03
N LEU A 83 191.32 -101.44 22.82
CA LEU A 83 190.33 -101.25 21.76
C LEU A 83 189.00 -101.97 22.05
N GLN A 84 189.03 -103.10 22.75
CA GLN A 84 187.82 -103.83 23.15
C GLN A 84 187.10 -103.06 24.26
N GLU A 85 187.79 -102.59 25.30
CA GLU A 85 187.16 -101.73 26.31
C GLU A 85 186.62 -100.42 25.69
N ALA A 86 187.30 -99.87 24.67
CA ALA A 86 186.80 -98.70 23.94
C ALA A 86 185.53 -99.04 23.14
N LEU A 87 185.48 -100.19 22.46
CA LEU A 87 184.30 -100.67 21.74
C LEU A 87 183.12 -100.95 22.68
N GLU A 88 183.38 -101.52 23.87
CA GLU A 88 182.37 -101.76 24.90
C GLU A 88 181.81 -100.42 25.44
N ARG A 89 182.67 -99.43 25.73
CA ARG A 89 182.25 -98.07 26.12
C ARG A 89 181.41 -97.37 25.05
N GLU A 90 181.84 -97.41 23.79
CA GLU A 90 181.07 -96.84 22.67
C GLU A 90 179.75 -97.58 22.44
N SER A 91 179.70 -98.89 22.66
CA SER A 91 178.48 -99.70 22.63
C SER A 91 177.49 -99.30 23.73
N ASP A 92 177.96 -99.12 24.97
CA ASP A 92 177.13 -98.64 26.09
C ASP A 92 176.62 -97.21 25.86
N LEU A 93 177.48 -96.32 25.34
CA LEU A 93 177.08 -94.97 24.94
C LEU A 93 176.02 -94.99 23.85
N LEU A 94 176.21 -95.79 22.79
CA LEU A 94 175.25 -95.95 21.69
C LEU A 94 173.92 -96.56 22.17
N ALA A 95 173.96 -97.54 23.08
CA ALA A 95 172.77 -98.10 23.71
C ALA A 95 172.01 -97.03 24.53
N SER A 96 172.73 -96.23 25.34
CA SER A 96 172.13 -95.15 26.14
C SER A 96 171.58 -94.00 25.29
N ALA A 97 172.20 -93.70 24.15
CA ALA A 97 171.70 -92.73 23.18
C ALA A 97 170.45 -93.26 22.47
N THR A 98 170.44 -94.56 22.16
CA THR A 98 169.29 -95.24 21.55
C THR A 98 168.08 -95.21 22.48
N THR A 99 168.23 -95.58 23.76
CA THR A 99 167.11 -95.51 24.72
C THR A 99 166.61 -94.09 24.96
N GLN A 100 167.51 -93.09 25.00
CA GLN A 100 167.12 -91.68 25.09
C GLN A 100 166.33 -91.21 23.85
N LEU A 101 166.74 -91.58 22.63
CA LEU A 101 165.99 -91.29 21.40
C LEU A 101 164.59 -91.92 21.46
N ASP A 102 164.52 -93.18 21.88
CA ASP A 102 163.31 -93.98 22.04
C ASP A 102 162.33 -93.33 23.06
N GLU A 103 162.84 -92.78 24.16
CA GLU A 103 162.10 -91.94 25.11
C GLU A 103 161.64 -90.61 24.49
N LYS A 104 162.51 -89.88 23.78
CA LYS A 104 162.11 -88.63 23.11
C LYS A 104 161.05 -88.88 22.06
N GLU A 105 161.10 -89.98 21.31
CA GLU A 105 160.04 -90.35 20.38
C GLU A 105 158.72 -90.68 21.09
N ARG A 106 158.74 -91.41 22.21
CA ARG A 106 157.53 -91.67 23.02
C ARG A 106 156.92 -90.36 23.51
N LEU A 107 157.73 -89.41 23.98
CA LEU A 107 157.29 -88.08 24.37
C LEU A 107 156.74 -87.27 23.18
N ILE A 108 157.39 -87.29 22.01
CA ILE A 108 156.92 -86.62 20.80
C ILE A 108 155.58 -87.21 20.32
N ARG A 109 155.41 -88.55 20.37
CA ARG A 109 154.13 -89.21 20.06
C ARG A 109 153.02 -88.79 21.03
N GLY A 110 153.30 -88.78 22.34
CA GLY A 110 152.34 -88.30 23.35
C GLY A 110 151.97 -86.83 23.20
N LEU A 111 152.94 -85.97 22.89
CA LEU A 111 152.71 -84.54 22.63
C LEU A 111 151.89 -84.29 21.36
N LYS A 112 152.08 -85.07 20.29
CA LYS A 112 151.26 -85.00 19.07
C LYS A 112 149.80 -85.33 19.36
N ILE A 113 149.54 -86.48 20.01
CA ILE A 113 148.18 -86.87 20.43
C ILE A 113 147.56 -85.78 21.31
N ARG A 114 148.33 -85.18 22.22
CA ARG A 114 147.83 -84.10 23.08
C ARG A 114 147.54 -82.80 22.33
N VAL A 115 148.26 -82.50 21.24
CA VAL A 115 147.93 -81.39 20.34
C VAL A 115 146.64 -81.69 19.57
N GLU A 116 146.50 -82.89 19.00
CA GLU A 116 145.30 -83.34 18.28
C GLU A 116 144.04 -83.29 19.18
N GLU A 117 144.15 -83.74 20.45
CA GLU A 117 143.10 -83.60 21.47
C GLU A 117 142.72 -82.13 21.73
N LEU A 118 143.72 -81.25 21.85
CA LEU A 118 143.50 -79.83 22.14
C LEU A 118 142.88 -79.10 20.94
N GLU A 119 143.33 -79.40 19.72
CA GLU A 119 142.77 -78.87 18.47
C GLU A 119 141.30 -79.28 18.30
N ALA A 120 140.98 -80.57 18.47
CA ALA A 120 139.60 -81.06 18.44
C ALA A 120 138.73 -80.42 19.55
N SER A 121 139.28 -80.19 20.74
CA SER A 121 138.57 -79.49 21.82
C SER A 121 138.32 -78.00 21.49
N ALA A 122 139.27 -77.34 20.82
CA ALA A 122 139.18 -75.94 20.42
C ALA A 122 138.21 -75.73 19.25
N GLU A 123 138.10 -76.71 18.34
CA GLU A 123 137.09 -76.71 17.27
C GLU A 123 135.69 -76.95 17.83
N CYS A 124 135.51 -77.93 18.73
CA CYS A 124 134.26 -78.14 19.46
C CYS A 124 133.81 -76.89 20.24
N LEU A 125 134.73 -76.22 20.95
CA LEU A 125 134.44 -74.95 21.62
C LEU A 125 134.05 -73.84 20.64
N ARG A 126 134.74 -73.73 19.50
CA ARG A 126 134.42 -72.76 18.43
C ARG A 126 133.00 -72.98 17.88
N ASP A 127 132.60 -74.23 17.69
CA ASP A 127 131.24 -74.56 17.26
C ASP A 127 130.20 -74.17 18.33
N THR A 128 130.44 -74.43 19.61
CA THR A 128 129.52 -73.98 20.68
C THR A 128 129.41 -72.46 20.76
N VAL A 129 130.52 -71.72 20.59
CA VAL A 129 130.53 -70.25 20.53
C VAL A 129 129.71 -69.77 19.34
N SER A 130 129.93 -70.32 18.14
CA SER A 130 129.13 -69.98 16.95
C SER A 130 127.63 -70.29 17.17
N GLY A 131 127.31 -71.34 17.94
CA GLY A 131 125.95 -71.65 18.38
C GLY A 131 125.34 -70.50 19.18
N ARG A 132 126.03 -70.07 20.23
CA ARG A 132 125.62 -68.93 21.08
C ARG A 132 125.54 -67.62 20.32
N GLU A 133 126.42 -67.37 19.36
CA GLU A 133 126.36 -66.17 18.51
C GLU A 133 125.10 -66.16 17.62
N ARG A 134 124.73 -67.29 17.01
CA ARG A 134 123.48 -67.44 16.25
C ARG A 134 122.24 -67.28 17.15
N GLU A 135 122.27 -67.86 18.36
CA GLU A 135 121.21 -67.67 19.36
C GLU A 135 121.05 -66.18 19.74
N LEU A 136 122.14 -65.51 20.13
CA LEU A 136 122.15 -64.08 20.49
C LEU A 136 121.71 -63.19 19.33
N ALA A 137 122.10 -63.49 18.09
CA ALA A 137 121.62 -62.79 16.90
C ALA A 137 120.12 -63.01 16.65
N SER A 138 119.56 -64.17 17.03
CA SER A 138 118.12 -64.41 16.98
C SER A 138 117.35 -63.69 18.08
N PHE A 139 117.90 -63.60 19.30
CA PHE A 139 117.29 -62.87 20.41
C PHE A 139 117.33 -61.36 20.19
N ARG A 140 118.42 -60.81 19.63
CA ARG A 140 118.51 -59.39 19.26
C ARG A 140 117.47 -58.99 18.21
N ARG A 141 117.20 -59.84 17.22
CA ARG A 141 116.11 -59.60 16.25
C ARG A 141 114.76 -59.62 16.94
N LYS A 142 114.42 -60.68 17.69
CA LYS A 142 113.18 -60.76 18.47
C LYS A 142 112.95 -59.59 19.43
N LEU A 143 114.02 -59.02 19.99
CA LEU A 143 113.94 -57.81 20.81
C LEU A 143 113.59 -56.58 19.96
N GLY A 144 114.26 -56.37 18.82
CA GLY A 144 113.93 -55.30 17.88
C GLY A 144 112.50 -55.43 17.32
N ASP A 145 112.09 -56.63 16.92
CA ASP A 145 110.74 -56.95 16.47
C ASP A 145 109.71 -56.51 17.55
N ALA A 146 109.96 -56.85 18.82
CA ALA A 146 109.10 -56.47 19.95
C ALA A 146 109.17 -54.98 20.31
N GLU A 147 110.31 -54.31 20.12
CA GLU A 147 110.46 -52.85 20.29
C GLU A 147 109.66 -52.10 19.23
N GLU A 148 109.66 -52.55 17.97
CA GLU A 148 108.82 -52.00 16.90
C GLU A 148 107.33 -52.24 17.16
N GLU A 149 106.94 -53.44 17.61
CA GLU A 149 105.57 -53.73 18.06
C GLU A 149 105.14 -52.79 19.19
N LEU A 150 105.95 -52.61 20.24
CA LEU A 150 105.67 -51.70 21.35
C LEU A 150 105.53 -50.23 20.91
N VAL A 151 106.37 -49.77 19.97
CA VAL A 151 106.26 -48.42 19.38
C VAL A 151 104.98 -48.29 18.54
N SER A 152 104.55 -49.34 17.84
CA SER A 152 103.27 -49.35 17.11
C SER A 152 102.06 -49.31 18.07
N LEU A 153 102.10 -50.10 19.14
CA LEU A 153 101.07 -50.15 20.18
C LEU A 153 100.96 -48.83 20.93
N ALA A 154 102.09 -48.15 21.21
CA ALA A 154 102.09 -46.81 21.79
C ALA A 154 101.40 -45.79 20.87
N LYS A 155 101.72 -45.78 19.57
CA LYS A 155 101.08 -44.90 18.58
C LYS A 155 99.57 -45.15 18.46
N MET A 156 99.14 -46.42 18.46
CA MET A 156 97.72 -46.80 18.41
C MET A 156 96.97 -46.41 19.70
N LYS A 157 97.58 -46.64 20.88
CA LYS A 157 97.06 -46.20 22.18
C LYS A 157 96.88 -44.68 22.21
N ASP A 158 97.87 -43.92 21.77
CA ASP A 158 97.79 -42.46 21.73
C ASP A 158 96.72 -41.98 20.73
N GLY A 159 96.52 -42.70 19.61
CA GLY A 159 95.40 -42.47 18.69
C GLY A 159 94.05 -42.62 19.40
N ALA A 160 93.82 -43.78 20.00
CA ALA A 160 92.59 -44.08 20.74
C ALA A 160 92.35 -43.12 21.92
N LEU A 161 93.40 -42.61 22.58
CA LEU A 161 93.27 -41.60 23.64
C LEU A 161 92.85 -40.21 23.10
N ARG A 162 93.30 -39.81 21.91
CA ARG A 162 92.83 -38.58 21.25
C ARG A 162 91.37 -38.72 20.79
N GLU A 163 91.03 -39.86 20.20
CA GLU A 163 89.63 -40.15 19.83
C GLU A 163 88.73 -40.20 21.07
N ASN A 164 89.18 -40.80 22.19
CA ASN A 164 88.40 -40.85 23.42
C ASN A 164 88.30 -39.49 24.16
N SER A 165 89.15 -38.51 23.85
CA SER A 165 88.96 -37.12 24.33
C SER A 165 87.95 -36.38 23.44
N LEU A 166 88.11 -36.42 22.11
CA LEU A 166 87.16 -35.83 21.17
C LEU A 166 85.73 -36.34 21.39
N LEU A 167 85.55 -37.66 21.58
CA LEU A 167 84.23 -38.26 21.85
C LEU A 167 83.64 -37.89 23.23
N ARG A 168 84.45 -37.40 24.18
CA ARG A 168 83.94 -36.80 25.44
C ARG A 168 83.53 -35.36 25.22
N ASP A 169 84.34 -34.58 24.50
CA ASP A 169 84.04 -33.19 24.20
C ASP A 169 82.75 -33.06 23.37
N ASP A 170 82.55 -33.93 22.38
CA ASP A 170 81.30 -34.03 21.60
C ASP A 170 80.11 -34.48 22.47
N LEU A 171 80.31 -35.40 23.42
CA LEU A 171 79.27 -35.86 24.34
C LEU A 171 78.84 -34.76 25.33
N ASP A 172 79.80 -34.01 25.87
CA ASP A 172 79.52 -32.90 26.80
C ASP A 172 78.92 -31.70 26.08
N LYS A 173 79.33 -31.43 24.84
CA LYS A 173 78.62 -30.50 23.95
C LYS A 173 77.18 -30.94 23.70
N ALA A 174 76.95 -32.20 23.32
CA ALA A 174 75.60 -32.73 23.09
C ALA A 174 74.71 -32.68 24.35
N ARG A 175 75.30 -32.85 25.55
CA ARG A 175 74.61 -32.65 26.84
C ARG A 175 74.19 -31.20 27.05
N LEU A 176 75.07 -30.23 26.76
CA LEU A 176 74.76 -28.80 26.87
C LEU A 176 73.69 -28.37 25.84
N ASP A 177 73.80 -28.83 24.60
CA ASP A 177 72.80 -28.58 23.56
C ASP A 177 71.43 -29.20 23.95
N HIS A 178 71.42 -30.40 24.54
CA HIS A 178 70.19 -31.01 25.06
C HIS A 178 69.56 -30.21 26.20
N GLN A 179 70.34 -29.74 27.18
CA GLN A 179 69.86 -28.89 28.27
C GLN A 179 69.31 -27.55 27.74
N ALA A 180 69.98 -26.93 26.76
CA ALA A 180 69.52 -25.70 26.12
C ALA A 180 68.22 -25.90 25.31
N LEU A 181 67.98 -27.09 24.76
CA LEU A 181 66.72 -27.45 24.10
C LEU A 181 65.61 -27.78 25.11
N GLN A 182 65.93 -28.41 26.25
CA GLN A 182 64.98 -28.65 27.34
C GLN A 182 64.42 -27.33 27.89
N LEU A 183 65.28 -26.35 28.20
CA LEU A 183 64.84 -25.03 28.69
C LEU A 183 63.92 -24.32 27.68
N LYS A 184 64.26 -24.35 26.38
CA LYS A 184 63.41 -23.78 25.32
C LYS A 184 62.06 -24.50 25.20
N LEU A 185 62.04 -25.82 25.38
CA LEU A 185 60.81 -26.61 25.38
C LEU A 185 59.92 -26.22 26.58
N GLU A 186 60.49 -26.13 27.79
CA GLU A 186 59.76 -25.69 28.97
C GLU A 186 59.18 -24.29 28.82
N ASP A 187 59.95 -23.33 28.27
CA ASP A 187 59.46 -21.97 28.05
C ASP A 187 58.33 -21.93 27.02
N SER A 188 58.42 -22.71 25.94
CA SER A 188 57.32 -22.86 24.98
C SER A 188 56.08 -23.53 25.59
N SER A 189 56.24 -24.42 26.59
CA SER A 189 55.11 -24.99 27.36
C SER A 189 54.44 -23.92 28.22
N LYS A 190 55.23 -23.13 28.97
CA LYS A 190 54.73 -22.01 29.79
C LYS A 190 53.97 -20.98 28.94
N GLU A 191 54.44 -20.69 27.73
CA GLU A 191 53.74 -19.85 26.76
C GLU A 191 52.41 -20.49 26.31
N ALA A 192 52.43 -21.76 25.88
CA ALA A 192 51.23 -22.48 25.45
C ALA A 192 50.16 -22.59 26.55
N GLU A 193 50.56 -22.90 27.79
CA GLU A 193 49.70 -22.91 28.98
C GLU A 193 49.11 -21.53 29.28
N SER A 194 49.87 -20.45 29.03
CA SER A 194 49.38 -19.08 29.18
C SER A 194 48.31 -18.71 28.13
N LEU A 195 48.49 -19.17 26.89
CA LEU A 195 47.51 -19.00 25.82
C LEU A 195 46.27 -19.86 26.07
N GLN A 196 46.43 -21.10 26.56
CA GLN A 196 45.33 -21.98 26.91
C GLN A 196 44.47 -21.40 28.05
N ARG A 197 45.09 -20.80 29.09
CA ARG A 197 44.34 -20.08 30.13
C ARG A 197 43.56 -18.89 29.57
N ARG A 198 44.19 -18.05 28.74
CA ARG A 198 43.52 -16.91 28.08
C ARG A 198 42.37 -17.34 27.16
N LEU A 199 42.50 -18.47 26.45
CA LEU A 199 41.40 -19.04 25.66
C LEU A 199 40.26 -19.53 26.56
N GLY A 200 40.55 -20.10 27.73
CA GLY A 200 39.56 -20.42 28.76
C GLY A 200 38.84 -19.19 29.29
N GLU A 201 39.57 -18.14 29.63
CA GLU A 201 39.05 -16.83 30.04
C GLU A 201 38.08 -16.27 28.97
N TYR A 202 38.53 -16.17 27.71
CA TYR A 202 37.69 -15.71 26.60
C TYR A 202 36.47 -16.62 26.37
N SER A 203 36.60 -17.94 26.53
CA SER A 203 35.46 -18.86 26.44
C SER A 203 34.41 -18.59 27.51
N THR A 204 34.81 -18.29 28.75
CA THR A 204 33.86 -17.92 29.82
C THR A 204 33.22 -16.55 29.57
N ASP A 205 33.93 -15.62 28.95
CA ASP A 205 33.38 -14.32 28.54
C ASP A 205 32.37 -14.44 27.40
N VAL A 206 32.64 -15.29 26.41
CA VAL A 206 31.68 -15.58 25.34
C VAL A 206 30.39 -16.17 25.91
N SER A 207 30.46 -17.21 26.75
CA SER A 207 29.25 -17.78 27.36
C SER A 207 28.52 -16.82 28.30
N ARG A 208 29.23 -15.89 28.95
CA ARG A 208 28.61 -14.79 29.71
C ARG A 208 27.86 -13.80 28.81
N LEU A 209 28.40 -13.48 27.63
CA LEU A 209 27.76 -12.62 26.64
C LEU A 209 26.59 -13.30 25.93
N GLU A 210 26.67 -14.61 25.64
CA GLU A 210 25.57 -15.42 25.09
C GLU A 210 24.34 -15.41 26.01
N VAL A 211 24.54 -15.59 27.32
CA VAL A 211 23.46 -15.51 28.31
C VAL A 211 22.87 -14.09 28.39
N LEU A 212 23.72 -13.05 28.39
CA LEU A 212 23.26 -11.66 28.41
C LEU A 212 22.46 -11.29 27.15
N LEU A 213 22.91 -11.73 25.98
CA LEU A 213 22.21 -11.55 24.71
C LEU A 213 20.85 -12.26 24.76
N SER A 214 20.80 -13.52 25.20
CA SER A 214 19.54 -14.27 25.32
C SER A 214 18.56 -13.64 26.32
N CYS A 215 19.03 -12.92 27.35
CA CYS A 215 18.16 -12.12 28.21
C CYS A 215 17.63 -10.89 27.47
N LYS A 216 18.45 -10.18 26.70
CA LYS A 216 18.02 -9.01 25.92
C LYS A 216 17.09 -9.36 24.75
N GLU A 217 17.28 -10.51 24.11
CA GLU A 217 16.35 -11.04 23.11
C GLU A 217 14.94 -11.29 23.71
N LYS A 218 14.87 -11.83 24.94
CA LYS A 218 13.60 -12.02 25.67
C LYS A 218 12.96 -10.68 26.05
N GLU A 219 13.72 -9.75 26.64
CA GLU A 219 13.23 -8.39 26.94
C GLU A 219 12.68 -7.71 25.67
N CYS A 220 13.37 -7.81 24.53
CA CYS A 220 12.89 -7.27 23.26
C CYS A 220 11.62 -7.96 22.75
N ALA A 221 11.49 -9.28 22.89
CA ALA A 221 10.27 -10.00 22.52
C ALA A 221 9.08 -9.59 23.40
N GLU A 222 9.27 -9.51 24.72
CA GLU A 222 8.28 -9.08 25.70
C GLU A 222 7.81 -7.63 25.45
N LEU A 223 8.74 -6.72 25.13
CA LEU A 223 8.43 -5.34 24.76
C LEU A 223 7.66 -5.23 23.45
N GLN A 224 8.00 -6.03 22.43
CA GLN A 224 7.21 -6.08 21.19
C GLN A 224 5.81 -6.65 21.43
N GLU A 225 5.66 -7.65 22.31
CA GLU A 225 4.34 -8.16 22.69
C GLU A 225 3.52 -7.13 23.47
N ALA A 226 4.15 -6.37 24.37
CA ALA A 226 3.51 -5.26 25.05
C ALA A 226 3.06 -4.17 24.07
N GLN A 227 3.88 -3.83 23.07
CA GLN A 227 3.51 -2.90 22.00
C GLN A 227 2.34 -3.44 21.16
N ARG A 228 2.37 -4.73 20.76
CA ARG A 228 1.26 -5.36 20.01
C ARG A 228 -0.05 -5.38 20.81
N ARG A 229 0.01 -5.65 22.12
CA ARG A 229 -1.13 -5.56 23.04
C ARG A 229 -1.67 -4.14 23.14
N ALA A 230 -0.81 -3.15 23.39
CA ALA A 230 -1.21 -1.74 23.49
C ALA A 230 -1.82 -1.19 22.18
N LEU A 231 -1.33 -1.64 21.01
CA LEU A 231 -1.93 -1.30 19.71
C LEU A 231 -3.31 -1.92 19.52
N GLY A 232 -3.52 -3.18 19.90
CA GLY A 232 -4.84 -3.82 19.85
C GLY A 232 -5.83 -3.19 20.84
N GLU A 233 -5.37 -2.81 22.03
CA GLU A 233 -6.16 -2.03 22.99
C GLU A 233 -6.54 -0.67 22.39
N ALA A 234 -5.60 0.08 21.81
CA ALA A 234 -5.86 1.36 21.16
C ALA A 234 -6.88 1.24 20.01
N GLN A 235 -6.72 0.24 19.13
CA GLN A 235 -7.69 -0.07 18.07
C GLN A 235 -9.08 -0.33 18.64
N SER A 236 -9.20 -1.11 19.73
CA SER A 236 -10.50 -1.34 20.36
C SER A 236 -11.13 -0.07 20.97
N TRP A 237 -10.32 0.92 21.36
CA TRP A 237 -10.82 2.22 21.82
C TRP A 237 -11.23 3.12 20.64
N GLU A 238 -10.50 3.08 19.54
CA GLU A 238 -10.82 3.77 18.28
C GLU A 238 -12.13 3.24 17.66
N GLU A 239 -12.31 1.92 17.60
CA GLU A 239 -13.56 1.26 17.19
C GLU A 239 -14.74 1.68 18.09
N ARG A 240 -14.56 1.70 19.42
CA ARG A 240 -15.60 2.14 20.36
C ARG A 240 -15.90 3.64 20.23
N ALA A 241 -14.89 4.48 20.01
CA ALA A 241 -15.08 5.91 19.76
C ALA A 241 -15.89 6.12 18.47
N ARG A 242 -15.53 5.42 17.38
CA ARG A 242 -16.26 5.44 16.12
C ARG A 242 -17.71 5.01 16.27
N LEU A 243 -18.00 3.91 16.99
CA LEU A 243 -19.37 3.48 17.26
C LEU A 243 -20.16 4.53 18.07
N THR A 244 -19.52 5.27 18.97
CA THR A 244 -20.16 6.42 19.64
C THR A 244 -20.32 7.64 18.72
N GLU A 245 -19.47 7.84 17.73
CA GLU A 245 -19.64 8.91 16.72
C GLU A 245 -20.74 8.58 15.70
N GLU A 246 -20.88 7.32 15.30
CA GLU A 246 -21.94 6.81 14.44
C GLU A 246 -23.30 6.97 15.15
N THR A 247 -23.45 6.47 16.39
CA THR A 247 -24.69 6.66 17.18
C THR A 247 -24.97 8.12 17.58
N LEU A 248 -23.95 8.95 17.81
CA LEU A 248 -24.13 10.41 17.95
C LEU A 248 -24.55 11.11 16.67
N SER A 249 -24.34 10.49 15.50
CA SER A 249 -24.80 11.02 14.21
C SER A 249 -26.23 10.60 13.93
N GLU A 250 -26.59 9.33 14.18
CA GLU A 250 -27.98 8.84 14.18
C GLU A 250 -28.89 9.71 15.07
N LEU A 251 -28.51 9.95 16.33
CA LEU A 251 -29.26 10.80 17.26
C LEU A 251 -29.36 12.29 16.83
N ARG A 252 -28.45 12.78 15.98
CA ARG A 252 -28.55 14.14 15.39
C ARG A 252 -29.50 14.17 14.21
N GLU A 253 -29.56 13.10 13.42
CA GLU A 253 -30.53 12.96 12.33
C GLU A 253 -31.94 12.81 12.89
N GLU A 254 -32.15 11.95 13.89
CA GLU A 254 -33.42 11.84 14.64
C GLU A 254 -33.88 13.19 15.22
N LEU A 255 -32.95 13.95 15.83
CA LEU A 255 -33.25 15.28 16.37
C LEU A 255 -33.60 16.28 15.25
N SER A 256 -32.90 16.26 14.12
CA SER A 256 -33.17 17.11 12.96
C SER A 256 -34.53 16.81 12.33
N ASP A 257 -34.88 15.53 12.20
CA ASP A 257 -36.17 15.09 11.69
C ASP A 257 -37.30 15.46 12.64
N GLY A 258 -37.15 15.20 13.94
CA GLY A 258 -38.09 15.64 14.98
C GLY A 258 -38.23 17.17 15.03
N GLU A 259 -37.16 17.94 14.81
CA GLU A 259 -37.23 19.38 14.62
C GLU A 259 -37.97 19.78 13.34
N SER A 260 -37.89 18.98 12.27
CA SER A 260 -38.62 19.20 11.01
C SER A 260 -40.11 18.89 11.15
N GLU A 261 -40.47 17.83 11.86
CA GLU A 261 -41.86 17.50 12.19
C GLU A 261 -42.46 18.54 13.12
N ARG A 262 -41.74 18.95 14.17
CA ARG A 262 -42.16 20.06 15.05
C ARG A 262 -42.37 21.36 14.27
N ARG A 263 -41.56 21.66 13.24
CA ARG A 263 -41.78 22.80 12.33
C ARG A 263 -43.06 22.62 11.52
N ARG A 264 -43.21 21.51 10.79
CA ARG A 264 -44.44 21.19 10.04
C ARG A 264 -45.70 21.26 10.92
N LEU A 265 -45.64 20.74 12.14
CA LEU A 265 -46.75 20.78 13.11
C LEU A 265 -47.10 22.20 13.53
N LYS A 266 -46.09 23.06 13.80
CA LYS A 266 -46.30 24.50 14.01
C LYS A 266 -46.92 25.17 12.79
N ASP A 267 -46.38 24.94 11.60
CA ASP A 267 -46.92 25.51 10.36
C ASP A 267 -48.40 25.10 10.18
N THR A 268 -48.77 23.85 10.50
CA THR A 268 -50.17 23.42 10.48
C THR A 268 -51.02 24.03 11.59
N LEU A 269 -50.47 24.23 12.79
CA LEU A 269 -51.18 24.90 13.90
C LEU A 269 -51.48 26.36 13.52
N GLU A 270 -50.47 27.10 13.08
CA GLU A 270 -50.58 28.50 12.66
C GLU A 270 -51.58 28.65 11.49
N ASN A 271 -51.61 27.72 10.54
CA ASN A 271 -52.64 27.68 9.48
C ASN A 271 -54.06 27.43 10.02
N GLN A 272 -54.25 26.61 11.06
CA GLN A 272 -55.57 26.42 11.67
C GLN A 272 -55.96 27.61 12.56
N GLU A 273 -55.00 28.24 13.24
CA GLU A 273 -55.23 29.50 13.99
C GLU A 273 -55.63 30.64 13.05
N LEU A 274 -55.00 30.78 11.88
CA LEU A 274 -55.41 31.72 10.84
C LEU A 274 -56.84 31.44 10.36
N ARG A 275 -57.18 30.19 10.04
CA ARG A 275 -58.56 29.80 9.66
C ARG A 275 -59.58 30.06 10.76
N LEU A 276 -59.21 29.88 12.03
CA LEU A 276 -60.06 30.23 13.17
C LEU A 276 -60.22 31.75 13.30
N GLN A 277 -59.18 32.54 13.04
CA GLN A 277 -59.30 34.00 12.98
C GLN A 277 -60.17 34.48 11.81
N GLU A 278 -60.02 33.91 10.62
CA GLU A 278 -60.89 34.16 9.46
C GLU A 278 -62.34 33.80 9.77
N ALA A 279 -62.57 32.63 10.37
CA ALA A 279 -63.90 32.20 10.82
C ALA A 279 -64.49 33.18 11.85
N LEU A 280 -63.73 33.59 12.87
CA LEU A 280 -64.16 34.58 13.87
C LEU A 280 -64.43 35.97 13.26
N VAL A 281 -63.69 36.39 12.23
CA VAL A 281 -63.97 37.63 11.49
C VAL A 281 -65.24 37.49 10.66
N SER A 282 -65.47 36.35 10.02
CA SER A 282 -66.71 36.06 9.29
C SER A 282 -67.91 36.00 10.24
N GLU A 283 -67.77 35.41 11.43
CA GLU A 283 -68.78 35.33 12.47
C GLU A 283 -69.11 36.73 13.01
N ARG A 284 -68.10 37.57 13.29
CA ARG A 284 -68.29 38.98 13.66
C ARG A 284 -68.99 39.79 12.56
N SER A 285 -68.69 39.52 11.29
CA SER A 285 -69.39 40.13 10.15
C SER A 285 -70.86 39.70 10.10
N CYS A 286 -71.15 38.39 10.23
CA CYS A 286 -72.51 37.86 10.29
C CYS A 286 -73.29 38.39 11.51
N ASN A 287 -72.68 38.43 12.70
CA ASN A 287 -73.27 39.03 13.90
C ASN A 287 -73.49 40.54 13.72
N GLY A 288 -72.63 41.24 12.99
CA GLY A 288 -72.82 42.64 12.58
C GLY A 288 -74.00 42.83 11.63
N GLN A 289 -74.16 41.95 10.64
CA GLN A 289 -75.30 41.91 9.73
C GLN A 289 -76.60 41.59 10.47
N ILE A 290 -76.61 40.60 11.38
CA ILE A 290 -77.74 40.29 12.27
C ILE A 290 -78.07 41.51 13.15
N SER A 291 -77.06 42.19 13.70
CA SER A 291 -77.24 43.42 14.49
C SER A 291 -77.71 44.62 13.66
N GLN A 292 -77.52 44.61 12.34
CA GLN A 292 -78.09 45.59 11.41
C GLN A 292 -79.54 45.23 11.06
N LEU A 293 -79.81 43.96 10.74
CA LEU A 293 -81.15 43.44 10.48
C LEU A 293 -82.09 43.63 11.68
N ASN A 294 -81.62 43.35 12.90
CA ASN A 294 -82.37 43.60 14.14
C ASN A 294 -82.67 45.09 14.34
N ARG A 295 -81.78 46.01 13.92
CA ARG A 295 -82.06 47.46 13.98
C ARG A 295 -83.09 47.88 12.93
N SER A 296 -83.03 47.36 11.71
CA SER A 296 -84.09 47.61 10.72
C SER A 296 -85.42 46.96 11.09
N LEU A 297 -85.39 45.81 11.78
CA LEU A 297 -86.60 45.16 12.32
C LEU A 297 -87.22 46.02 13.43
N LEU A 298 -86.43 46.52 14.38
CA LEU A 298 -86.91 47.42 15.43
C LEU A 298 -87.49 48.72 14.86
N LEU A 299 -86.86 49.31 13.82
CA LEU A 299 -87.43 50.46 13.12
C LEU A 299 -88.78 50.12 12.46
N ALA A 300 -88.87 48.98 11.77
CA ALA A 300 -90.13 48.53 11.17
C ALA A 300 -91.20 48.15 12.23
N GLU A 301 -90.81 47.70 13.42
CA GLU A 301 -91.71 47.50 14.56
C GLU A 301 -92.20 48.83 15.14
N ASP A 302 -91.36 49.85 15.21
CA ASP A 302 -91.76 51.19 15.67
C ASP A 302 -92.63 51.92 14.64
N ASP A 303 -92.33 51.81 13.34
CA ASP A 303 -93.22 52.25 12.25
C ASP A 303 -94.59 51.54 12.36
N LEU A 304 -94.59 50.22 12.62
CA LEU A 304 -95.81 49.45 12.82
C LEU A 304 -96.59 49.91 14.07
N ARG A 305 -95.89 50.23 15.18
CA ARG A 305 -96.50 50.81 16.39
C ARG A 305 -97.10 52.19 16.12
N GLN A 306 -96.41 53.04 15.36
CA GLN A 306 -96.92 54.35 14.96
C GLN A 306 -98.19 54.20 14.10
N ILE A 307 -98.15 53.37 13.05
CA ILE A 307 -99.32 53.09 12.20
C ILE A 307 -100.48 52.48 13.02
N GLN A 308 -100.20 51.65 14.03
CA GLN A 308 -101.24 51.16 14.95
C GLN A 308 -101.84 52.27 15.83
N SER A 309 -101.05 53.27 16.23
CA SER A 309 -101.54 54.44 16.98
C SER A 309 -102.35 55.43 16.12
N GLU A 310 -101.95 55.61 14.86
CA GLU A 310 -102.70 56.39 13.86
C GLU A 310 -104.01 55.68 13.46
N ARG A 311 -103.99 54.35 13.41
CA ARG A 311 -105.19 53.52 13.25
C ARG A 311 -106.13 53.63 14.46
N SER A 312 -105.62 53.68 15.69
CA SER A 312 -106.48 53.77 16.88
C SER A 312 -107.06 55.17 17.08
N SER A 313 -106.32 56.23 16.73
CA SER A 313 -106.86 57.60 16.73
C SER A 313 -107.93 57.79 15.65
N THR A 314 -107.68 57.33 14.41
CA THR A 314 -108.69 57.39 13.33
C THR A 314 -109.91 56.52 13.60
N LEU A 315 -109.78 55.39 14.29
CA LEU A 315 -110.94 54.63 14.79
C LEU A 315 -111.71 55.39 15.86
N SER A 316 -111.04 56.07 16.80
CA SER A 316 -111.68 56.92 17.81
C SER A 316 -112.44 58.10 17.17
N ASP A 317 -111.91 58.70 16.11
CA ASP A 317 -112.60 59.77 15.36
C ASP A 317 -113.75 59.23 14.50
N LEU A 318 -113.63 57.99 13.98
CA LEU A 318 -114.75 57.27 13.36
C LEU A 318 -115.88 56.97 14.37
N GLU A 319 -115.54 56.69 15.63
CA GLU A 319 -116.52 56.49 16.70
C GLU A 319 -117.19 57.80 17.13
N LYS A 320 -116.42 58.90 17.30
CA LYS A 320 -116.98 60.24 17.56
C LYS A 320 -117.91 60.71 16.44
N THR A 321 -117.55 60.46 15.17
CA THR A 321 -118.42 60.80 14.03
C THR A 321 -119.65 59.90 13.94
N ARG A 322 -119.54 58.59 14.25
CA ARG A 322 -120.71 57.70 14.42
C ARG A 322 -121.65 58.17 15.55
N GLU A 323 -121.11 58.56 16.70
CA GLU A 323 -121.90 59.15 17.78
C GLU A 323 -122.63 60.43 17.35
N LEU A 324 -121.94 61.30 16.60
CA LEU A 324 -122.56 62.51 16.05
C LEU A 324 -123.68 62.17 15.06
N CYS A 325 -123.49 61.17 14.18
CA CYS A 325 -124.57 60.69 13.31
C CYS A 325 -125.76 60.14 14.11
N VAL A 326 -125.55 59.33 15.14
CA VAL A 326 -126.63 58.81 16.01
C VAL A 326 -127.38 59.94 16.74
N LYS A 327 -126.65 60.96 17.22
CA LYS A 327 -127.24 62.18 17.83
C LYS A 327 -128.04 62.99 16.80
N LEU A 328 -127.58 63.04 15.55
CA LEU A 328 -128.25 63.76 14.46
C LEU A 328 -129.51 63.02 13.97
N ASP A 329 -129.44 61.70 13.76
CA ASP A 329 -130.61 60.88 13.39
C ASP A 329 -131.67 60.82 14.49
N SER A 330 -131.28 60.70 15.77
CA SER A 330 -132.25 60.78 16.88
C SER A 330 -132.91 62.16 17.00
N SER A 331 -132.19 63.26 16.76
CA SER A 331 -132.80 64.60 16.68
C SER A 331 -133.78 64.73 15.50
N LYS A 332 -133.44 64.15 14.35
CA LYS A 332 -134.26 64.09 13.14
C LYS A 332 -135.54 63.27 13.34
N GLU A 333 -135.48 62.15 14.07
CA GLU A 333 -136.69 61.40 14.41
C GLU A 333 -137.62 62.16 15.39
N VAL A 334 -137.09 62.95 16.33
CA VAL A 334 -137.91 63.80 17.20
C VAL A 334 -138.64 64.85 16.36
N VAL A 335 -137.91 65.60 15.53
CA VAL A 335 -138.49 66.60 14.63
C VAL A 335 -139.52 65.99 13.67
N LEU A 336 -139.29 64.78 13.14
CA LEU A 336 -140.27 64.10 12.28
C LEU A 336 -141.57 63.74 13.01
N ARG A 337 -141.50 63.30 14.28
CA ARG A 337 -142.68 63.01 15.10
C ARG A 337 -143.50 64.27 15.38
N GLU A 338 -142.85 65.40 15.67
CA GLU A 338 -143.51 66.70 15.84
C GLU A 338 -144.19 67.16 14.53
N LEU A 339 -143.51 66.97 13.39
CA LEU A 339 -144.00 67.39 12.07
C LEU A 339 -145.25 66.60 11.62
N ASP A 340 -145.33 65.30 11.94
CA ASP A 340 -146.51 64.49 11.64
C ASP A 340 -147.70 64.78 12.58
N VAL A 341 -147.46 65.17 13.84
CA VAL A 341 -148.52 65.71 14.72
C VAL A 341 -149.10 67.00 14.11
N CYS A 342 -148.27 67.99 13.77
CA CYS A 342 -148.74 69.23 13.17
C CYS A 342 -149.39 69.04 11.79
N ARG A 343 -148.97 68.04 11.01
CA ARG A 343 -149.68 67.66 9.76
C ARG A 343 -151.11 67.20 10.02
N SER A 344 -151.33 66.40 11.06
CA SER A 344 -152.67 65.90 11.40
C SER A 344 -153.65 67.02 11.77
N GLU A 345 -153.19 68.04 12.50
CA GLU A 345 -153.98 69.24 12.82
C GLU A 345 -154.27 70.08 11.56
N VAL A 346 -153.26 70.29 10.70
CA VAL A 346 -153.41 71.04 9.45
C VAL A 346 -154.39 70.36 8.49
N GLU A 347 -154.45 69.03 8.45
CA GLU A 347 -155.47 68.32 7.67
C GLU A 347 -156.88 68.44 8.25
N LEU A 348 -157.02 68.48 9.58
CA LEU A 348 -158.31 68.68 10.24
C LEU A 348 -158.86 70.07 9.94
N LEU A 349 -158.03 71.11 10.07
CA LEU A 349 -158.36 72.50 9.77
C LEU A 349 -158.65 72.72 8.28
N ARG A 350 -157.92 72.04 7.38
CA ARG A 350 -158.21 72.10 5.93
C ARG A 350 -159.60 71.56 5.59
N LYS A 351 -160.04 70.48 6.23
CA LYS A 351 -161.39 69.91 6.02
C LYS A 351 -162.49 70.89 6.42
N GLN A 352 -162.35 71.57 7.57
CA GLN A 352 -163.27 72.63 8.00
C GLN A 352 -163.26 73.84 7.06
N LEU A 353 -162.08 74.29 6.61
CA LEU A 353 -161.96 75.40 5.66
C LEU A 353 -162.58 75.09 4.29
N THR A 354 -162.62 73.82 3.87
CA THR A 354 -163.30 73.43 2.61
C THR A 354 -164.82 73.45 2.71
N SER A 355 -165.43 73.15 3.87
CA SER A 355 -166.88 73.30 4.06
C SER A 355 -167.32 74.77 4.05
N GLU A 356 -166.60 75.64 4.76
CA GLU A 356 -166.84 77.10 4.78
C GLU A 356 -166.76 77.72 3.37
N ARG A 357 -165.79 77.28 2.55
CA ARG A 357 -165.63 77.76 1.18
C ARG A 357 -166.72 77.26 0.21
N LEU A 358 -167.46 76.22 0.56
CA LEU A 358 -168.58 75.72 -0.26
C LEU A 358 -169.90 76.42 0.09
N SER A 359 -170.15 76.73 1.37
CA SER A 359 -171.31 77.55 1.77
C SER A 359 -171.19 78.99 1.25
N MET A 360 -169.99 79.59 1.33
CA MET A 360 -169.71 80.94 0.84
C MET A 360 -170.01 81.08 -0.67
N LYS A 361 -169.55 80.13 -1.50
CA LYS A 361 -169.84 80.11 -2.94
C LYS A 361 -171.32 80.01 -3.29
N SER A 362 -172.12 79.36 -2.44
CA SER A 362 -173.57 79.27 -2.63
C SER A 362 -174.25 80.64 -2.47
N LEU A 363 -173.74 81.49 -1.58
CA LEU A 363 -174.24 82.85 -1.37
C LEU A 363 -173.74 83.80 -2.47
N GLU A 364 -172.47 83.69 -2.88
CA GLU A 364 -171.89 84.43 -4.00
C GLU A 364 -172.68 84.18 -5.30
N SER A 365 -173.04 82.93 -5.59
CA SER A 365 -173.78 82.58 -6.82
C SER A 365 -175.18 83.22 -6.90
N MET A 366 -175.84 83.51 -5.77
CA MET A 366 -177.12 84.23 -5.79
C MET A 366 -176.95 85.74 -5.96
N LEU A 367 -175.88 86.32 -5.40
CA LEU A 367 -175.50 87.73 -5.59
C LEU A 367 -175.00 88.02 -7.02
N GLN A 368 -174.43 87.03 -7.71
CA GLN A 368 -174.10 87.13 -9.13
C GLN A 368 -175.39 87.25 -9.98
N SER A 369 -176.36 86.37 -9.73
CA SER A 369 -177.60 86.23 -10.52
C SER A 369 -178.54 87.43 -10.45
N THR A 370 -178.56 88.18 -9.34
CA THR A 370 -179.30 89.44 -9.25
C THR A 370 -178.64 90.55 -10.08
N ARG A 371 -177.31 90.61 -10.10
CA ARG A 371 -176.53 91.67 -10.77
C ARG A 371 -176.57 91.60 -12.29
N GLU A 372 -176.61 90.39 -12.86
CA GLU A 372 -176.64 90.18 -14.31
C GLU A 372 -177.97 90.65 -14.95
N LYS A 373 -179.09 90.57 -14.21
CA LYS A 373 -180.41 90.95 -14.71
C LYS A 373 -180.60 92.46 -14.83
N GLU A 374 -179.98 93.24 -13.93
CA GLU A 374 -180.02 94.71 -14.01
C GLU A 374 -179.23 95.21 -15.23
N LEU A 375 -178.00 94.69 -15.43
CA LEU A 375 -177.13 95.03 -16.56
C LEU A 375 -177.76 94.76 -17.93
N HIS A 376 -178.50 93.66 -18.08
CA HIS A 376 -179.11 93.31 -19.37
C HIS A 376 -180.23 94.27 -19.79
N SER A 377 -180.95 94.87 -18.82
CA SER A 377 -182.02 95.83 -19.10
C SER A 377 -181.50 97.21 -19.53
N ALA A 378 -180.37 97.65 -18.98
CA ALA A 378 -179.79 98.97 -19.25
C ALA A 378 -179.29 99.11 -20.70
N LEU A 379 -178.69 98.05 -21.26
CA LEU A 379 -178.11 98.07 -22.61
C LEU A 379 -179.17 98.21 -23.71
N SER A 380 -180.29 97.49 -23.62
CA SER A 380 -181.37 97.56 -24.63
C SER A 380 -182.00 98.96 -24.75
N SER A 381 -182.03 99.73 -23.66
CA SER A 381 -182.45 101.13 -23.65
C SER A 381 -181.55 102.05 -24.48
N GLN A 382 -180.25 101.74 -24.56
CA GLN A 382 -179.25 102.55 -25.23
C GLN A 382 -179.28 102.39 -26.77
N GLU A 383 -179.59 101.20 -27.26
CA GLU A 383 -179.60 100.88 -28.70
C GLU A 383 -180.72 101.61 -29.46
N GLN A 384 -181.93 101.66 -28.88
CA GLN A 384 -183.09 102.35 -29.46
C GLN A 384 -182.85 103.86 -29.67
N HIS A 385 -182.03 104.50 -28.84
CA HIS A 385 -181.70 105.92 -28.98
C HIS A 385 -180.75 106.21 -30.16
N ALA A 386 -179.90 105.26 -30.55
CA ALA A 386 -178.95 105.45 -31.65
C ALA A 386 -179.62 105.44 -33.03
N GLU A 387 -180.65 104.60 -33.22
CA GLU A 387 -181.33 104.44 -34.51
C GLU A 387 -182.13 105.69 -34.93
N ILE A 388 -182.74 106.39 -33.96
CA ILE A 388 -183.46 107.67 -34.16
C ILE A 388 -182.51 108.77 -34.67
N GLN A 389 -181.24 108.74 -34.25
CA GLN A 389 -180.23 109.70 -34.70
C GLN A 389 -179.88 109.46 -36.18
N LEU A 390 -179.60 108.21 -36.55
CA LEU A 390 -179.12 107.80 -37.88
C LEU A 390 -180.14 108.02 -39.02
N LEU A 391 -181.43 108.11 -38.70
CA LEU A 391 -182.47 108.39 -39.68
C LEU A 391 -182.63 109.90 -40.00
N ARG A 392 -182.24 110.79 -39.08
CA ARG A 392 -182.27 112.25 -39.31
C ARG A 392 -181.23 112.69 -40.33
N ASP A 393 -180.03 112.12 -40.28
CA ASP A 393 -178.92 112.46 -41.19
C ASP A 393 -179.17 112.01 -42.64
N LYS A 394 -180.05 111.03 -42.87
CA LYS A 394 -180.40 110.58 -44.22
C LYS A 394 -181.36 111.54 -44.93
N LEU A 395 -182.11 112.36 -44.18
CA LEU A 395 -183.06 113.33 -44.73
C LEU A 395 -182.33 114.53 -45.38
N THR A 396 -181.31 115.06 -44.71
CA THR A 396 -180.53 116.24 -45.16
C THR A 396 -179.67 115.97 -46.40
N VAL A 397 -179.20 114.73 -46.57
CA VAL A 397 -178.44 114.27 -47.75
C VAL A 397 -179.33 114.08 -48.99
N ALA A 398 -180.65 113.95 -48.82
CA ALA A 398 -181.59 113.87 -49.93
C ALA A 398 -181.90 115.26 -50.53
N ASP A 399 -182.28 116.24 -49.70
CA ASP A 399 -182.63 117.60 -50.13
C ASP A 399 -181.48 118.28 -50.91
N SER A 400 -180.24 118.08 -50.47
CA SER A 400 -179.05 118.62 -51.11
C SER A 400 -178.76 118.04 -52.51
N LYS A 401 -179.26 116.82 -52.82
CA LYS A 401 -179.11 116.17 -54.14
C LYS A 401 -180.24 116.49 -55.12
N ALA A 402 -181.43 116.87 -54.65
CA ALA A 402 -182.50 117.36 -55.52
C ALA A 402 -182.23 118.80 -56.00
N SER A 403 -181.77 119.68 -55.08
CA SER A 403 -181.43 121.09 -55.37
C SER A 403 -180.35 121.26 -56.45
N THR A 404 -179.49 120.26 -56.65
CA THR A 404 -178.44 120.26 -57.67
C THR A 404 -178.96 119.87 -59.06
N GLN A 405 -179.78 118.83 -59.19
CA GLN A 405 -180.36 118.44 -60.49
C GLN A 405 -181.26 119.53 -61.12
N VAL A 406 -181.94 120.34 -60.29
CA VAL A 406 -182.71 121.51 -60.74
C VAL A 406 -181.83 122.55 -61.45
N ARG A 407 -180.52 122.62 -61.16
CA ARG A 407 -179.58 123.54 -61.83
C ARG A 407 -179.01 122.97 -63.13
N GLU A 408 -178.77 121.66 -63.20
CA GLU A 408 -178.26 121.00 -64.41
C GLU A 408 -179.29 121.01 -65.56
N LEU A 409 -180.58 120.88 -65.23
CA LEU A 409 -181.69 121.04 -66.19
C LEU A 409 -181.96 122.50 -66.62
N ALA A 410 -181.31 123.49 -65.99
CA ALA A 410 -181.30 124.86 -66.49
C ALA A 410 -180.16 125.08 -67.51
N GLN A 411 -178.97 124.55 -67.25
CA GLN A 411 -177.80 124.68 -68.15
C GLN A 411 -177.95 123.90 -69.46
N THR A 412 -178.63 122.74 -69.44
CA THR A 412 -178.87 121.94 -70.64
C THR A 412 -179.87 122.57 -71.61
N ARG A 413 -180.86 123.33 -71.10
CA ARG A 413 -181.77 124.13 -71.94
C ARG A 413 -181.02 125.21 -72.73
N ALA A 414 -180.20 126.01 -72.04
CA ALA A 414 -179.39 127.06 -72.67
C ALA A 414 -178.39 126.54 -73.73
N ARG A 415 -177.89 125.30 -73.59
CA ARG A 415 -177.05 124.66 -74.62
C ARG A 415 -177.83 124.17 -75.84
N SER A 416 -179.14 123.93 -75.73
CA SER A 416 -179.98 123.53 -76.86
C SER A 416 -180.28 124.72 -77.76
N GLU A 417 -180.65 125.86 -77.17
CA GLU A 417 -180.96 127.12 -77.89
C GLU A 417 -179.75 127.63 -78.69
N GLN A 418 -178.53 127.43 -78.18
CA GLN A 418 -177.29 127.71 -78.91
C GLN A 418 -177.16 126.85 -80.19
N LEU A 419 -177.46 125.55 -80.10
CA LEU A 419 -177.31 124.60 -81.21
C LEU A 419 -178.41 124.73 -82.28
N GLU A 420 -179.57 125.28 -81.95
CA GLU A 420 -180.56 125.68 -82.95
C GLU A 420 -180.05 126.83 -83.84
N SER A 421 -179.25 127.75 -83.28
CA SER A 421 -178.76 128.94 -83.99
C SER A 421 -177.65 128.65 -85.01
N ASP A 422 -176.70 127.76 -84.69
CA ASP A 422 -175.58 127.43 -85.59
C ASP A 422 -176.02 126.63 -86.83
N LEU A 423 -177.02 125.74 -86.67
CA LEU A 423 -177.47 124.84 -87.73
C LEU A 423 -178.17 125.60 -88.87
N ASP A 424 -178.89 126.68 -88.56
CA ASP A 424 -179.62 127.48 -89.57
C ASP A 424 -178.68 128.27 -90.52
N ILE A 425 -177.42 128.47 -90.12
CA ILE A 425 -176.38 129.08 -90.95
C ILE A 425 -175.78 128.06 -91.94
N THR A 426 -175.63 126.79 -91.54
CA THR A 426 -175.03 125.74 -92.41
C THR A 426 -175.87 125.38 -93.63
N LYS A 427 -177.13 125.83 -93.71
CA LYS A 427 -178.07 125.65 -94.84
C LYS A 427 -177.64 126.27 -96.19
N ARG A 428 -176.39 126.77 -96.38
CA ARG A 428 -176.07 127.69 -97.49
C ARG A 428 -174.86 127.45 -98.41
N GLN A 429 -173.96 126.47 -98.22
CA GLN A 429 -172.74 126.42 -99.07
C GLN A 429 -172.41 125.16 -99.89
N LEU A 430 -173.07 124.02 -99.69
CA LEU A 430 -173.33 122.95 -100.69
C LEU A 430 -174.34 122.00 -99.99
N ALA A 431 -175.50 121.61 -100.52
CA ALA A 431 -175.89 121.31 -101.90
C ALA A 431 -175.11 120.11 -102.45
N GLY A 432 -175.67 118.92 -102.30
CA GLY A 432 -175.01 117.68 -102.68
C GLY A 432 -175.91 116.51 -102.30
N SER A 433 -176.72 116.09 -103.26
CA SER A 433 -177.38 114.77 -103.37
C SER A 433 -177.64 113.97 -102.09
N GLU A 434 -178.93 113.76 -101.83
CA GLU A 434 -179.46 112.46 -101.37
C GLU A 434 -179.09 111.99 -99.94
N LEU A 435 -179.79 111.01 -99.38
CA LEU A 435 -181.25 111.01 -99.20
C LEU A 435 -181.49 111.48 -97.74
N ARG A 436 -182.37 112.44 -97.48
CA ARG A 436 -183.85 112.31 -97.53
C ARG A 436 -184.34 111.21 -96.59
N LEU A 437 -185.47 111.50 -95.94
CA LEU A 437 -186.23 110.62 -95.04
C LEU A 437 -185.63 110.57 -93.61
N GLN A 438 -186.41 110.42 -92.53
CA GLN A 438 -187.69 109.72 -92.39
C GLN A 438 -187.51 108.22 -92.64
N GLY A 439 -188.55 107.41 -92.40
CA GLY A 439 -188.31 106.02 -92.05
C GLY A 439 -188.26 105.88 -90.53
N LEU A 440 -189.17 105.17 -89.85
CA LEU A 440 -190.14 104.16 -90.31
C LEU A 440 -189.49 102.98 -91.06
N PRO A 441 -190.15 101.84 -91.11
CA PRO A 441 -190.75 101.14 -89.98
C PRO A 441 -190.06 99.75 -89.93
N PRO A 442 -190.73 98.61 -90.18
CA PRO A 442 -191.86 98.03 -89.45
C PRO A 442 -191.46 96.72 -88.74
N SER A 443 -192.48 96.04 -88.20
CA SER A 443 -192.61 94.58 -88.29
C SER A 443 -191.83 93.65 -87.35
N LEU A 444 -192.64 92.93 -86.56
CA LEU A 444 -192.65 91.47 -86.35
C LEU A 444 -191.84 90.81 -85.21
N ARG A 445 -192.61 90.11 -84.36
CA ARG A 445 -192.37 88.77 -83.78
C ARG A 445 -191.20 88.54 -82.81
N SER A 446 -191.51 88.59 -81.50
CA SER A 446 -191.58 87.41 -80.60
C SER A 446 -192.29 87.87 -79.29
N SER A 447 -193.16 87.14 -78.58
CA SER A 447 -193.37 85.71 -78.30
C SER A 447 -192.43 85.07 -77.26
N SER A 448 -193.02 84.25 -76.39
CA SER A 448 -192.41 83.11 -75.69
C SER A 448 -191.55 83.35 -74.41
N PRO A 449 -191.40 82.34 -73.51
CA PRO A 449 -191.18 82.55 -72.05
C PRO A 449 -189.97 81.77 -71.46
N PRO A 450 -189.80 81.60 -70.11
CA PRO A 450 -190.38 80.40 -69.43
C PRO A 450 -190.68 80.44 -67.89
N ARG A 451 -191.69 79.63 -67.45
CA ARG A 451 -191.77 78.75 -66.22
C ARG A 451 -191.68 79.36 -64.78
N ARG A 452 -192.68 79.16 -63.87
CA ARG A 452 -192.95 78.03 -62.90
C ARG A 452 -191.97 77.96 -61.68
N SER A 453 -192.25 77.44 -60.46
CA SER A 453 -193.44 77.03 -59.64
C SER A 453 -192.91 76.33 -58.34
N LEU A 454 -193.55 76.07 -57.17
CA LEU A 454 -194.93 76.13 -56.61
C LEU A 454 -194.87 75.87 -55.05
N SER A 455 -196.03 75.63 -54.39
CA SER A 455 -196.27 74.86 -53.12
C SER A 455 -196.45 75.59 -51.74
N PRO A 456 -197.18 74.99 -50.74
CA PRO A 456 -197.95 75.75 -49.72
C PRO A 456 -198.00 75.18 -48.26
N ARG A 457 -198.94 75.69 -47.42
CA ARG A 457 -199.46 75.18 -46.09
C ARG A 457 -198.73 75.69 -44.81
N ARG A 458 -199.36 75.88 -43.61
CA ARG A 458 -200.78 75.83 -43.14
C ARG A 458 -201.01 76.47 -41.74
N SER A 459 -202.21 77.06 -41.47
CA SER A 459 -202.98 77.18 -40.19
C SER A 459 -202.36 77.82 -38.90
N TRP A 460 -203.08 78.42 -37.92
CA TRP A 460 -204.43 79.07 -37.79
C TRP A 460 -204.62 79.66 -36.33
N SER A 461 -205.66 80.48 -36.12
CA SER A 461 -206.45 80.69 -34.86
C SER A 461 -205.99 81.66 -33.71
N PRO A 462 -206.92 82.10 -32.79
CA PRO A 462 -206.78 83.34 -31.97
C PRO A 462 -207.23 83.30 -30.47
N ASP A 463 -207.35 84.49 -29.81
CA ASP A 463 -208.22 84.89 -28.65
C ASP A 463 -207.67 84.91 -27.16
N ARG A 464 -208.13 85.90 -26.34
CA ARG A 464 -208.21 85.98 -24.82
C ARG A 464 -207.05 86.51 -23.88
N THR A 465 -207.17 86.31 -22.54
CA THR A 465 -206.97 87.30 -21.42
C THR A 465 -206.37 86.75 -20.05
N PHE A 466 -205.64 87.55 -19.21
CA PHE A 466 -205.25 87.41 -17.74
C PHE A 466 -204.19 86.28 -17.17
N GLN A 467 -202.92 86.54 -16.60
CA GLN A 467 -202.08 85.90 -15.39
C GLN A 467 -200.77 84.68 -15.23
N SER A 468 -199.35 84.40 -15.75
CA SER A 468 -197.84 83.67 -15.23
C SER A 468 -196.51 82.57 -15.86
N SER A 469 -195.01 82.38 -15.63
CA SER A 469 -193.76 81.14 -15.74
C SER A 469 -191.94 81.03 -16.01
N PRO A 470 -190.83 80.01 -15.70
CA PRO A 470 -189.11 79.79 -15.91
C PRO A 470 -187.85 78.46 -15.76
N GLU A 471 -186.39 78.23 -16.17
CA GLU A 471 -184.99 77.26 -15.73
C GLU A 471 -183.42 76.62 -16.46
N ARG A 472 -182.11 76.13 -15.84
CA ARG A 472 -180.60 75.18 -15.82
C ARG A 472 -179.10 74.58 -16.68
N LEU A 473 -177.70 74.24 -16.15
CA LEU A 473 -176.30 73.17 -16.20
C LEU A 473 -174.70 72.75 -16.99
N ALA A 474 -173.40 72.16 -16.45
CA ALA A 474 -172.00 71.12 -16.73
C ALA A 474 -170.26 71.03 -17.30
N THR A 475 -169.07 70.13 -16.94
CA THR A 475 -167.61 69.40 -17.58
C THR A 475 -165.82 69.27 -17.27
N GLU A 476 -164.72 68.28 -17.67
CA GLU A 476 -163.04 67.92 -17.34
C GLU A 476 -161.66 67.02 -18.13
N SER A 477 -160.18 66.78 -17.84
CA SER A 477 -158.84 65.80 -18.44
C SER A 477 -157.04 65.65 -18.12
N ALA A 478 -155.93 64.69 -18.54
CA ALA A 478 -154.20 64.50 -18.38
C ALA A 478 -152.91 63.33 -18.94
N ARG A 479 -151.37 63.27 -18.91
CA ARG A 479 -150.06 62.15 -19.24
C ARG A 479 -148.24 62.08 -19.10
N ASP A 480 -147.14 61.21 -19.68
CA ASP A 480 -145.51 60.68 -19.33
C ASP A 480 -144.05 60.14 -20.29
N ARG A 481 -142.62 59.73 -19.94
CA ARG A 481 -141.23 58.98 -20.67
C ARG A 481 -139.46 58.79 -20.31
N SER A 482 -138.32 58.03 -20.96
CA SER A 482 -136.66 57.60 -20.64
C SER A 482 -135.41 56.72 -21.58
N LEU A 483 -133.97 56.24 -21.64
CA LEU A 483 -132.28 56.17 -21.23
C LEU A 483 -131.02 55.01 -21.83
N VAL A 484 -129.54 54.60 -21.92
CA VAL A 484 -127.81 54.79 -21.95
C VAL A 484 -126.43 53.63 -22.19
N PHE A 485 -124.96 53.78 -22.52
CA PHE A 485 -123.40 53.07 -22.26
C PHE A 485 -122.06 52.22 -23.14
N ARG A 486 -120.54 52.16 -22.97
CA ARG A 486 -119.18 51.11 -23.26
C ARG A 486 -117.42 51.31 -23.64
N ASP A 487 -116.24 50.41 -23.47
CA ASP A 487 -114.70 49.97 -24.16
C ASP A 487 -112.93 49.97 -23.81
N PRO A 488 -111.76 49.12 -24.28
CA PRO A 488 -110.09 48.91 -23.97
C PRO A 488 -108.69 48.13 -24.80
N TYR A 489 -107.18 48.13 -24.61
CA TYR A 489 -105.80 47.13 -24.96
C TYR A 489 -104.01 47.36 -25.06
N SER A 490 -102.89 46.37 -25.22
CA SER A 490 -101.23 46.04 -25.42
C SER A 490 -99.83 46.52 -24.76
#